data_AF-A0AA50PD34-F1
#
_entry.id   AF-A0AA50PD34-F1
#
_cell.length_a   1.000
_cell.length_b   1.000
_cell.length_c   1.000
_cell.angle_alpha   90.00
_cell.angle_beta   90.00
_cell.angle_gamma   90.00
#
_symmetry.space_group_name_H-M   'P 1'
#
loop_
_entity.id
_entity.type
_entity.pdbx_description
1 polymer ?
#
loop_
_entity_poly.entity_id
_entity_poly.type
_entity_poly.pdbx_seq_one_letter_code
_entity_poly.pdbx_strand_id
1 'polypeptide(L)' 'YYDISAKSNYNFEKPFLWLARKLIGDGNLEFVAMPALVPPEVTMDPQWQNQIEKDLRRHRTPLYPKRMKI' A
#
# COMPACT_ATOMS: atom_id res chain seq x y z
N TYR A 1 1.22 -2.75 6.67
CA TYR A 1 2.51 -2.99 6.02
C TYR A 1 2.35 -2.73 4.54
N TYR A 2 3.31 -2.05 3.91
CA TYR A 2 3.32 -1.69 2.49
C TYR A 2 4.73 -1.90 1.94
N ASP A 3 4.85 -2.59 0.81
CA ASP A 3 6.10 -2.61 0.05
C ASP A 3 6.23 -1.31 -0.74
N ILE A 4 7.42 -0.70 -0.71
CA ILE A 4 7.72 0.59 -1.32
C ILE A 4 8.99 0.51 -2.18
N SER A 5 9.07 1.33 -3.23
CA SER A 5 10.30 1.51 -4.01
C SER A 5 10.48 2.98 -4.33
N ALA A 6 11.56 3.58 -3.81
CA ALA A 6 11.93 4.96 -4.08
C ALA A 6 12.36 5.16 -5.55
N LYS A 7 13.07 4.19 -6.14
CA LYS A 7 13.56 4.28 -7.52
C LYS A 7 12.44 4.31 -8.56
N SER A 8 11.33 3.62 -8.28
CA SER A 8 10.19 3.52 -9.20
C SER A 8 8.96 4.30 -8.73
N ASN A 9 9.06 5.02 -7.61
CA ASN A 9 7.95 5.67 -6.92
C ASN A 9 6.76 4.74 -6.57
N TYR A 10 6.99 3.42 -6.48
CA TYR A 10 5.92 2.45 -6.20
C TYR A 10 5.45 2.57 -4.74
N ASN A 11 4.13 2.73 -4.56
CA ASN A 11 3.45 2.89 -3.26
C ASN A 11 4.02 4.01 -2.36
N PHE A 12 4.72 4.99 -2.93
CA PHE A 12 5.38 6.07 -2.19
C PHE A 12 4.44 6.78 -1.20
N GLU A 13 3.21 7.03 -1.61
CA GLU A 13 2.20 7.75 -0.82
C GLU A 13 1.58 6.93 0.32
N LYS A 14 1.60 5.58 0.25
CA LYS A 14 0.81 4.72 1.15
C LYS A 14 1.19 4.86 2.63
N PRO A 15 2.48 4.93 3.01
CA PRO A 15 2.86 5.13 4.41
C PRO A 15 2.36 6.46 4.96
N PHE A 16 2.46 7.54 4.18
CA PHE A 16 2.04 8.88 4.59
C PHE A 16 0.53 8.99 4.68
N LEU A 17 -0.20 8.41 3.72
CA LEU A 17 -1.66 8.39 3.73
C LEU A 17 -2.19 7.62 4.94
N TRP A 18 -1.60 6.46 5.24
CA TRP A 18 -1.97 5.66 6.41
C TRP A 18 -1.74 6.44 7.71
N LEU A 19 -0.59 7.13 7.81
CA LEU A 19 -0.28 7.95 8.97
C LEU A 19 -1.26 9.13 9.11
N ALA A 20 -1.55 9.84 8.02
CA ALA A 20 -2.50 10.95 8.00
C ALA A 20 -3.90 10.52 8.45
N ARG A 21 -4.41 9.40 7.91
CA ARG A 21 -5.69 8.80 8.33
C ARG A 21 -5.72 8.48 9.83
N LYS A 22 -4.61 7.98 10.38
CA LYS A 22 -4.49 7.66 11.81
C LYS A 22 -4.43 8.88 12.70
N LEU A 23 -3.69 9.91 12.29
CA LEU A 23 -3.54 11.14 13.07
C LEU A 23 -4.81 12.00 13.05
N ILE A 24 -5.49 12.08 11.91
CA ILE A 24 -6.70 12.89 11.73
C ILE A 24 -7.96 12.15 12.19
N GLY A 25 -7.94 10.82 12.18
CA GLY A 25 -9.09 10.00 12.55
C GLY A 25 -10.13 9.83 11.43
N ASP A 26 -9.82 10.30 10.21
CA ASP A 26 -10.67 10.12 9.04
C ASP A 26 -10.18 8.95 8.19
N GLY A 27 -11.00 7.91 8.06
CA GLY A 27 -10.70 6.74 7.23
C GLY A 27 -10.85 6.98 5.72
N ASN A 28 -11.57 8.03 5.33
CA ASN A 28 -11.86 8.40 3.94
C ASN A 28 -10.93 9.47 3.40
N LEU A 29 -9.95 9.94 4.20
CA LEU A 29 -8.97 10.91 3.75
C LEU A 29 -8.18 10.37 2.55
N GLU A 30 -8.03 11.19 1.52
CA GLU A 30 -7.27 10.90 0.31
C GLU A 30 -6.38 12.09 -0.06
N PHE A 31 -5.26 11.83 -0.74
CA PHE A 31 -4.46 12.89 -1.33
C PHE A 31 -5.08 13.30 -2.67
N VAL A 32 -5.36 14.59 -2.82
CA VAL A 32 -5.96 15.17 -4.03
C VAL A 32 -4.99 15.26 -5.20
N ALA A 33 -3.70 15.26 -4.93
CA ALA A 33 -2.66 15.31 -5.94
C ALA A 33 -1.41 14.58 -5.43
N MET A 34 -0.66 14.00 -6.37
CA MET A 34 0.69 13.55 -6.07
C MET A 34 1.60 14.78 -5.92
N PRO A 35 2.55 14.76 -4.96
CA PRO A 35 3.58 15.79 -4.90
C PRO A 35 4.41 15.78 -6.20
N ALA A 36 5.10 16.88 -6.49
CA ALA A 36 6.04 16.95 -7.61
C ALA A 36 7.24 16.02 -7.34
N LEU A 37 7.10 14.75 -7.71
CA LEU A 37 8.13 13.74 -7.57
C LEU A 37 9.16 13.86 -8.68
N VAL A 38 10.40 13.51 -8.35
CA VAL A 38 11.43 13.26 -9.36
C VAL A 38 10.93 12.11 -10.25
N PRO A 39 11.11 12.19 -11.58
CA PRO A 39 10.79 11.08 -12.48
C PRO A 39 11.43 9.77 -11.98
N PRO A 40 10.72 8.64 -12.05
CA PRO A 40 11.27 7.37 -11.59
C PRO A 40 12.53 7.02 -12.38
N GLU A 41 13.57 6.60 -11.67
CA GLU A 41 14.81 6.09 -12.26
C GLU A 41 14.58 4.76 -13.00
N VAL A 42 13.59 3.98 -12.54
CA VAL A 42 13.25 2.68 -13.10
C VAL A 42 11.74 2.47 -13.16
N THR A 43 11.27 1.87 -14.25
CA THR A 43 9.91 1.36 -14.34
C THR A 43 9.82 -0.01 -13.69
N MET A 44 8.89 -0.17 -12.76
CA MET A 44 8.54 -1.48 -12.21
C MET A 44 7.83 -2.32 -13.27
N ASP A 45 8.21 -3.59 -13.40
CA ASP A 45 7.53 -4.54 -14.27
C ASP A 45 6.07 -4.78 -13.80
N PRO A 46 5.05 -4.61 -14.66
CA PRO A 46 3.66 -4.84 -14.30
C PRO A 46 3.35 -6.26 -13.84
N GLN A 47 4.03 -7.28 -14.37
CA GLN A 47 3.80 -8.67 -13.93
C GLN A 47 4.28 -8.87 -12.50
N TRP A 48 5.46 -8.33 -12.19
CA TRP A 48 6.00 -8.31 -10.84
C TRP A 48 5.12 -7.55 -9.84
N GLN A 49 4.58 -6.38 -10.22
CA GLN A 49 3.64 -5.62 -9.38
C GLN A 49 2.42 -6.45 -8.99
N ASN A 50 1.81 -7.13 -9.96
CA ASN A 50 0.65 -8.01 -9.74
C ASN A 50 0.99 -9.18 -8.81
N GLN A 51 2.18 -9.74 -8.93
CA GLN A 51 2.64 -10.83 -8.08
C GLN A 51 2.82 -10.38 -6.62
N ILE A 52 3.46 -9.23 -6.40
CA ILE A 52 3.59 -8.62 -5.07
C ILE A 52 2.21 -8.41 -4.43
N GLU A 53 1.26 -7.82 -5.17
CA GLU A 53 -0.07 -7.55 -4.62
C GLU A 53 -0.83 -8.84 -4.27
N LYS A 54 -0.69 -9.89 -5.09
CA LYS A 54 -1.26 -11.21 -4.83
C LYS A 54 -0.69 -11.84 -3.57
N ASP A 55 0.62 -11.74 -3.37
CA ASP A 55 1.30 -12.28 -2.20
C ASP A 55 0.92 -11.50 -0.93
N LEU A 56 0.87 -10.17 -0.99
CA LEU A 56 0.36 -9.31 0.09
C LEU A 56 -1.07 -9.69 0.48
N ARG A 57 -1.95 -9.95 -0.50
CA ARG A 57 -3.33 -10.38 -0.23
C ARG A 57 -3.39 -11.75 0.47
N ARG A 58 -2.52 -12.68 0.08
CA ARG A 58 -2.41 -14.00 0.71
C ARG A 58 -2.01 -13.89 2.18
N HIS A 59 -0.99 -13.08 2.48
CA HIS A 59 -0.53 -12.87 3.86
C HIS A 59 -1.49 -12.03 4.72
N ARG A 60 -2.26 -11.12 4.09
CA ARG A 60 -3.27 -10.31 4.79
C ARG A 60 -4.50 -11.12 5.20
N THR A 61 -4.75 -12.26 4.55
CA THR A 61 -5.86 -13.14 4.92
C THR A 61 -5.45 -13.91 6.18
N PRO A 62 -6.13 -13.74 7.33
CA PRO A 62 -5.80 -14.53 8.51
C PRO A 62 -6.00 -16.01 8.20
N LEU A 63 -4.95 -16.81 8.38
CA LEU A 63 -4.93 -18.27 8.17
C LEU A 63 -5.80 -19.05 9.16
N TYR A 64 -6.53 -18.38 10.05
CA TYR A 64 -7.37 -19.01 11.06
C TYR A 64 -8.84 -18.65 10.81
N PRO A 65 -9.76 -19.64 10.69
CA PRO A 65 -11.17 -19.34 10.76
C PRO A 65 -11.43 -18.72 12.14
N LYS A 66 -12.02 -17.52 12.17
CA LYS A 66 -12.51 -16.93 13.42
C LYS A 66 -13.39 -18.00 14.07
N ARG A 67 -12.92 -18.62 15.17
CA ARG A 67 -13.72 -19.56 15.96
C ARG A 67 -15.07 -18.91 16.21
N MET A 68 -16.12 -19.54 15.70
CA MET A 68 -17.50 -19.17 15.95
C MET A 68 -17.68 -19.26 17.47
N LYS A 69 -17.83 -18.11 18.13
CA LYS A 69 -18.24 -18.09 19.53
C LYS A 69 -19.73 -18.42 19.53
N ILE A 70 -20.04 -19.59 20.09
CA ILE A 70 -21.38 -20.02 20.49
C ILE A 70 -21.78 -19.19 21.70
#